data_AF-A0A959EM84-F1
#
_entry.id   AF-A0A959EM84-F1
#
_cell.length_a   1.000
_cell.length_b   1.000
_cell.length_c   1.000
_cell.angle_alpha   90.00
_cell.angle_beta   90.00
_cell.angle_gamma   90.00
#
_symmetry.space_group_name_H-M   'P 1'
#
loop_
_entity.id
_entity.type
_entity.pdbx_description
1 polymer ?
#
loop_
_entity_poly.entity_id
_entity_poly.type
_entity_poly.pdbx_seq_one_letter_code
_entity_poly.pdbx_strand_id
1 'polypeptide(L)'
;SRRRLHALPEEAMKDNILYIDGFNLLITVESSLSGGFILEGVDGCYRDMASIHGSYKRVMETEAAITLSGKAMEALAVRQAIWLLDRPVSNSGRLKQMILEIAGKNNWDWEAALHYNPDNLLAGQPAPIATSDSVILDGAAQWFNLARFVVGKHVTGALILPLGQLAKNAPF
;
A
#
# COMPACT_ATOMS: atom_id res chain seq x y z
N SER A 1 -5.87 -19.10 -0.23
CA SER A 1 -7.04 -18.37 0.30
C SER A 1 -7.81 -17.77 -0.88
N ARG A 2 -9.12 -17.54 -0.73
CA ARG A 2 -9.98 -16.92 -1.77
C ARG A 2 -9.38 -15.63 -2.34
N ARG A 3 -8.77 -14.80 -1.47
CA ARG A 3 -8.08 -13.55 -1.83
C ARG A 3 -7.00 -13.72 -2.90
N ARG A 4 -6.19 -14.79 -2.86
CA ARG A 4 -5.11 -15.00 -3.83
C ARG A 4 -5.59 -15.26 -5.26
N LEU A 5 -6.84 -15.68 -5.45
CA LEU A 5 -7.41 -15.88 -6.79
C LEU A 5 -7.65 -14.56 -7.53
N HIS A 6 -7.81 -13.47 -6.78
CA HIS A 6 -8.06 -12.13 -7.31
C HIS A 6 -6.82 -11.22 -7.22
N ALA A 7 -5.69 -11.77 -6.76
CA ALA A 7 -4.42 -11.07 -6.72
C ALA A 7 -3.84 -11.00 -8.13
N LEU A 8 -3.53 -9.79 -8.60
CA LEU A 8 -2.92 -9.59 -9.90
C LEU A 8 -1.39 -9.77 -9.81
N PRO A 9 -0.78 -10.42 -10.83
CA PRO A 9 0.66 -10.41 -11.00
C PRO A 9 1.14 -9.05 -11.56
N GLU A 10 2.45 -8.80 -11.52
CA GLU A 10 3.07 -7.55 -11.96
C GLU A 10 2.72 -7.22 -13.42
N GLU A 11 2.73 -8.22 -14.30
CA GLU A 11 2.50 -8.05 -15.74
C GLU A 11 1.07 -7.61 -16.05
N ALA A 12 0.12 -7.91 -15.17
CA ALA A 12 -1.28 -7.54 -15.32
C ALA A 12 -1.56 -6.09 -14.90
N MET A 13 -0.58 -5.36 -14.34
CA MET A 13 -0.76 -3.99 -13.87
C MET A 13 -0.63 -2.95 -14.98
N LYS A 14 0.02 -3.30 -16.08
CA LYS A 14 0.22 -2.40 -17.22
C LYS A 14 -1.11 -1.84 -17.71
N ASP A 15 -1.13 -0.55 -17.99
CA ASP A 15 -2.25 0.23 -18.54
C ASP A 15 -3.52 0.30 -17.65
N ASN A 16 -3.48 -0.23 -16.43
CA ASN A 16 -4.61 -0.19 -15.49
C ASN A 16 -4.72 1.15 -14.75
N ILE A 17 -5.94 1.46 -14.29
CA ILE A 17 -6.18 2.41 -13.20
C ILE A 17 -6.03 1.65 -11.89
N LEU A 18 -5.17 2.12 -11.00
CA LEU A 18 -5.00 1.53 -9.68
C LEU A 18 -5.60 2.44 -8.60
N TYR A 19 -6.55 1.92 -7.82
CA TYR A 19 -7.05 2.61 -6.63
C TYR A 19 -6.22 2.23 -5.41
N ILE A 20 -5.80 3.21 -4.63
CA ILE A 20 -4.82 3.00 -3.56
C ILE A 20 -5.43 3.44 -2.24
N ASP A 21 -5.35 2.55 -1.25
CA ASP A 21 -5.46 2.93 0.15
C ASP A 21 -4.19 3.66 0.58
N GLY A 22 -4.23 4.99 0.56
CA GLY A 22 -3.04 5.81 0.69
C GLY A 22 -2.37 5.68 2.06
N PHE A 23 -3.14 5.54 3.13
CA PHE A 23 -2.55 5.37 4.46
C PHE A 23 -1.93 3.99 4.63
N ASN A 24 -2.62 2.94 4.18
CA ASN A 24 -2.09 1.59 4.29
C ASN A 24 -0.77 1.41 3.53
N LEU A 25 -0.70 1.95 2.31
CA LEU A 25 0.51 1.93 1.50
C LEU A 25 1.64 2.71 2.19
N LEU A 26 1.38 3.97 2.57
CA LEU A 26 2.42 4.84 3.11
C LEU A 26 2.94 4.36 4.44
N ILE A 27 2.09 3.93 5.36
CA ILE A 27 2.52 3.43 6.68
C ILE A 27 3.44 2.21 6.50
N THR A 28 3.10 1.29 5.58
CA THR A 28 3.90 0.09 5.32
C THR A 28 5.27 0.45 4.74
N VAL A 29 5.30 1.32 3.73
CA VAL A 29 6.56 1.75 3.09
C VAL A 29 7.41 2.58 4.06
N GLU A 30 6.83 3.55 4.77
CA GLU A 30 7.51 4.35 5.81
C GLU A 30 8.13 3.47 6.91
N SER A 31 7.37 2.47 7.39
CA SER A 31 7.86 1.52 8.39
C SER A 31 9.06 0.73 7.86
N SER A 32 9.00 0.28 6.62
CA SER A 32 10.12 -0.47 6.01
C SER A 32 11.37 0.39 5.82
N LEU A 33 11.21 1.66 5.40
CA LEU A 33 12.32 2.61 5.24
C LEU A 33 12.98 2.95 6.57
N SER A 34 12.19 3.00 7.65
CA SER A 34 12.67 3.28 9.00
C SER A 34 13.33 2.07 9.69
N GLY A 35 13.50 0.95 8.99
CA GLY A 35 14.04 -0.29 9.56
C GLY A 35 13.06 -0.99 10.52
N GLY A 36 11.77 -0.66 10.45
CA GLY A 36 10.71 -1.35 11.18
C GLY A 36 10.43 -2.74 10.61
N PHE A 37 9.87 -3.62 11.44
CA PHE A 37 9.44 -4.94 11.01
C PHE A 37 8.15 -4.87 10.17
N ILE A 38 8.15 -5.63 9.09
CA ILE A 38 6.99 -5.83 8.21
C ILE A 38 6.53 -7.27 8.34
N LEU A 39 5.28 -7.48 8.70
CA LEU A 39 4.65 -8.79 8.76
C LEU A 39 4.23 -9.22 7.35
N GLU A 40 4.64 -10.41 6.93
CA GLU A 40 4.08 -11.06 5.75
C GLU A 40 2.93 -11.97 6.19
N GLY A 41 1.72 -11.58 5.82
CA GLY A 41 0.51 -12.35 6.08
C GLY A 41 0.46 -13.65 5.28
N VAL A 42 -0.38 -14.60 5.70
CA VAL A 42 -0.60 -15.87 4.98
C VAL A 42 -1.20 -15.67 3.58
N ASP A 43 -1.73 -14.48 3.29
CA ASP A 43 -2.18 -14.05 1.97
C ASP A 43 -1.07 -13.44 1.09
N GLY A 44 0.13 -13.27 1.65
CA GLY A 44 1.29 -12.65 1.01
C GLY A 44 1.33 -11.13 1.13
N CYS A 45 0.33 -10.49 1.75
CA CYS A 45 0.30 -9.04 1.96
C CYS A 45 1.32 -8.62 3.02
N TYR A 46 2.00 -7.51 2.75
CA TYR A 46 2.91 -6.87 3.70
C TYR A 46 2.12 -5.90 4.57
N ARG A 47 2.33 -5.97 5.89
CA ARG A 47 1.65 -5.15 6.89
C ARG A 47 2.66 -4.64 7.89
N ASP A 48 2.57 -3.36 8.25
CA ASP A 48 3.41 -2.82 9.33
C ASP A 48 2.98 -3.40 10.69
N MET A 49 3.91 -3.47 11.65
CA MET A 49 3.57 -3.88 13.02
C MET A 49 2.87 -2.79 13.86
N ALA A 50 2.91 -1.51 13.43
CA ALA A 50 2.22 -0.44 14.15
C ALA A 50 0.69 -0.57 14.02
N SER A 51 0.19 -1.32 13.04
CA SER A 51 -1.19 -1.80 12.96
C SER A 51 -1.61 -2.69 14.15
N ILE A 52 -0.65 -3.24 14.91
CA ILE A 52 -0.91 -4.12 16.05
C ILE A 52 -0.70 -3.40 17.39
N HIS A 53 0.33 -2.56 17.56
CA HIS A 53 0.53 -1.75 18.78
C HIS A 53 1.09 -0.35 18.42
N GLY A 54 0.46 0.69 18.98
CA GLY A 54 0.55 2.07 18.49
C GLY A 54 1.86 2.84 18.67
N SER A 55 1.98 3.85 17.79
CA SER A 55 2.95 4.96 17.72
C SER A 55 4.39 4.62 17.32
N TYR A 56 4.63 4.53 16.00
CA TYR A 56 5.98 4.70 15.44
C TYR A 56 6.20 6.17 15.04
N LYS A 57 7.40 6.67 15.35
CA LYS A 57 7.78 8.09 15.31
C LYS A 57 8.01 8.53 13.85
N ARG A 58 7.10 9.34 13.31
CA ARG A 58 7.26 10.02 12.02
C ARG A 58 8.34 11.10 12.12
N VAL A 59 9.04 11.30 11.01
CA VAL A 59 9.47 12.58 10.41
C VAL A 59 10.75 12.28 9.63
N MET A 60 10.59 11.95 8.34
CA MET A 60 11.51 12.17 7.19
C MET A 60 11.15 11.27 5.98
N GLU A 61 10.35 10.22 6.15
CA GLU A 61 10.15 9.20 5.10
C GLU A 61 8.89 9.32 4.24
N THR A 62 7.94 10.23 4.51
CA THR A 62 6.67 10.29 3.74
C THR A 62 6.89 10.66 2.27
N GLU A 63 7.71 11.67 1.98
CA GLU A 63 8.04 12.05 0.60
C GLU A 63 8.82 10.94 -0.12
N ALA A 64 9.73 10.27 0.58
CA ALA A 64 10.45 9.11 0.07
C ALA A 64 9.48 7.95 -0.25
N ALA A 65 8.55 7.64 0.66
CA ALA A 65 7.55 6.61 0.47
C ALA A 65 6.62 6.89 -0.72
N ILE A 66 6.16 8.14 -0.88
CA ILE A 66 5.37 8.55 -2.05
C ILE A 66 6.20 8.40 -3.34
N THR A 67 7.44 8.87 -3.32
CA THR A 67 8.33 8.82 -4.49
C THR A 67 8.65 7.39 -4.91
N LEU A 68 8.96 6.50 -3.96
CA LEU A 68 9.21 5.08 -4.23
C LEU A 68 7.95 4.36 -4.72
N SER A 69 6.80 4.70 -4.17
CA SER A 69 5.50 4.19 -4.65
C SER A 69 5.28 4.57 -6.11
N GLY A 70 5.64 5.80 -6.50
CA GLY A 70 5.50 6.23 -7.88
C GLY A 70 6.48 5.61 -8.84
N LYS A 71 7.75 5.48 -8.46
CA LYS A 71 8.75 4.73 -9.25
C LYS A 71 8.32 3.28 -9.48
N ALA A 72 7.73 2.66 -8.45
CA ALA A 72 7.17 1.33 -8.57
C ALA A 72 6.01 1.26 -9.56
N MET A 73 5.04 2.17 -9.47
CA MET A 73 3.90 2.22 -10.41
C MET A 73 4.33 2.54 -11.84
N GLU A 74 5.34 3.38 -12.02
CA GLU A 74 5.96 3.66 -13.31
C GLU A 74 6.64 2.41 -13.90
N ALA A 75 7.40 1.67 -13.08
CA ALA A 75 8.02 0.40 -13.50
C ALA A 75 6.98 -0.67 -13.88
N LEU A 76 5.81 -0.64 -13.26
CA LEU A 76 4.66 -1.49 -13.60
C LEU A 76 3.85 -0.97 -14.80
N ALA A 77 4.18 0.21 -15.32
CA ALA A 77 3.43 0.92 -16.36
C ALA A 77 1.93 1.07 -16.02
N VAL A 78 1.62 1.37 -14.75
CA VAL A 78 0.26 1.74 -14.32
C VAL A 78 -0.13 3.02 -15.04
N ARG A 79 -1.30 3.03 -15.70
CA ARG A 79 -1.75 4.19 -16.48
C ARG A 79 -2.09 5.37 -15.59
N GLN A 80 -2.82 5.11 -14.50
CA GLN A 80 -3.33 6.14 -13.61
C GLN A 80 -3.38 5.60 -12.18
N ALA A 81 -3.05 6.43 -11.19
CA ALA A 81 -3.19 6.07 -9.77
C ALA A 81 -4.18 7.00 -9.08
N ILE A 82 -5.15 6.42 -8.36
CA ILE A 82 -6.15 7.15 -7.61
C ILE A 82 -5.94 6.88 -6.12
N TRP A 83 -5.38 7.86 -5.42
CA TRP A 83 -5.11 7.82 -3.99
C TRP A 83 -6.34 8.19 -3.19
N LEU A 84 -6.82 7.25 -2.38
CA LEU A 84 -7.92 7.48 -1.46
C LEU A 84 -7.36 7.65 -0.06
N LEU A 85 -7.71 8.77 0.57
CA LEU A 85 -7.33 9.10 1.93
C LEU A 85 -8.58 9.29 2.78
N ASP A 86 -8.53 8.75 3.99
CA ASP A 86 -9.56 8.98 4.99
C ASP A 86 -9.57 10.47 5.39
N ARG A 87 -10.73 11.10 5.19
CA ARG A 87 -10.95 12.54 5.43
C ARG A 87 -10.85 12.91 6.91
N PRO A 88 -11.51 12.20 7.85
CA PRO A 88 -11.32 12.36 9.29
C PRO A 88 -9.86 12.30 9.79
N VAL A 89 -8.95 11.62 9.08
CA VAL A 89 -7.55 11.52 9.54
C VAL A 89 -6.86 12.88 9.49
N SER A 90 -6.26 13.27 10.63
CA SER A 90 -5.51 14.52 10.74
C SER A 90 -4.38 14.61 9.70
N ASN A 91 -4.15 15.81 9.15
CA ASN A 91 -3.21 16.10 8.07
C ASN A 91 -3.49 15.42 6.71
N SER A 92 -4.61 14.70 6.53
CA SER A 92 -4.95 14.06 5.24
C SER A 92 -4.98 15.06 4.07
N GLY A 93 -5.47 16.28 4.29
CA GLY A 93 -5.45 17.34 3.27
C GLY A 93 -4.04 17.78 2.85
N ARG A 94 -3.11 17.92 3.82
CA ARG A 94 -1.70 18.24 3.54
C ARG A 94 -0.99 17.10 2.81
N LEU A 95 -1.30 15.87 3.20
CA LEU A 95 -0.79 14.68 2.54
C LEU A 95 -1.27 14.59 1.08
N LYS A 96 -2.57 14.82 0.83
CA LYS A 96 -3.14 14.92 -0.52
C LYS A 96 -2.37 15.91 -1.38
N GLN A 97 -2.10 17.11 -0.85
CA GLN A 97 -1.34 18.13 -1.58
C GLN A 97 0.07 17.65 -1.93
N MET A 98 0.78 17.07 -0.95
CA MET A 98 2.12 16.52 -1.16
C MET A 98 2.15 15.42 -2.23
N ILE A 99 1.18 14.50 -2.22
CA ILE A 99 1.03 13.44 -3.24
C ILE A 99 0.90 14.05 -4.64
N LEU A 100 0.03 15.03 -4.81
CA LEU A 100 -0.21 15.68 -6.11
C LEU A 100 0.98 16.52 -6.57
N GLU A 101 1.67 17.21 -5.66
CA GLU A 101 2.89 17.97 -5.98
C GLU A 101 4.03 17.05 -6.46
N ILE A 102 4.24 15.91 -5.80
CA ILE A 102 5.24 14.92 -6.20
C ILE A 102 4.85 14.29 -7.55
N ALA A 103 3.56 13.95 -7.74
CA ALA A 103 3.06 13.43 -9.01
C ALA A 103 3.31 14.41 -10.17
N GLY A 104 2.96 15.69 -9.98
CA GLY A 104 3.17 16.74 -10.98
C GLY A 104 4.65 16.93 -11.33
N LYS A 105 5.56 16.89 -10.36
CA LYS A 105 7.01 16.99 -10.60
C LYS A 105 7.56 15.84 -11.44
N ASN A 106 6.94 14.65 -11.37
CA ASN A 106 7.38 13.45 -12.10
C ASN A 106 6.50 13.16 -13.33
N ASN A 107 5.52 14.00 -13.66
CA ASN A 107 4.54 13.79 -14.73
C ASN A 107 3.73 12.49 -14.60
N TRP A 108 3.43 12.08 -13.36
CA TRP A 108 2.55 10.93 -13.12
C TRP A 108 1.08 11.35 -13.14
N ASP A 109 0.23 10.57 -13.84
CA ASP A 109 -1.22 10.78 -13.91
C ASP A 109 -1.90 10.30 -12.63
N TRP A 110 -1.84 11.12 -11.59
CA TRP A 110 -2.40 10.79 -10.27
C TRP A 110 -3.55 11.70 -9.90
N GLU A 111 -4.55 11.07 -9.29
CA GLU A 111 -5.59 11.75 -8.52
C GLU A 111 -5.44 11.43 -7.04
N ALA A 112 -5.87 12.36 -6.19
CA ALA A 112 -5.93 12.14 -4.75
C ALA A 112 -7.23 12.74 -4.19
N ALA A 113 -8.00 11.94 -3.45
CA ALA A 113 -9.30 12.31 -2.93
C ALA A 113 -9.41 12.02 -1.43
N LEU A 114 -10.13 12.90 -0.73
CA LEU A 114 -10.48 12.71 0.69
C LEU A 114 -11.89 12.15 0.78
N HIS A 115 -12.05 10.96 1.34
CA HIS A 115 -13.35 10.30 1.50
C HIS A 115 -13.65 10.01 2.97
N TYR A 116 -14.93 10.09 3.35
CA TYR A 116 -15.37 9.68 4.70
C TYR A 116 -15.40 8.16 4.88
N ASN A 117 -15.45 7.41 3.78
CA ASN A 117 -15.46 5.96 3.80
C ASN A 117 -14.71 5.42 2.57
N PRO A 118 -13.37 5.49 2.57
CA PRO A 118 -12.54 4.98 1.47
C PRO A 118 -12.67 3.46 1.33
N ASP A 119 -12.87 2.73 2.43
CA ASP A 119 -12.94 1.26 2.45
C ASP A 119 -14.07 0.72 1.59
N ASN A 120 -15.28 1.26 1.75
CA ASN A 120 -16.44 0.87 0.94
C ASN A 120 -16.23 1.22 -0.54
N LEU A 121 -15.57 2.35 -0.82
CA LEU A 121 -15.26 2.76 -2.17
C LEU A 121 -14.29 1.75 -2.81
N LEU A 122 -13.20 1.40 -2.12
CA LEU A 122 -12.20 0.42 -2.56
C LEU A 122 -12.83 -0.97 -2.80
N ALA A 123 -13.59 -1.49 -1.84
CA ALA A 123 -14.22 -2.80 -1.96
C ALA A 123 -15.21 -2.89 -3.13
N GLY A 124 -15.81 -1.76 -3.54
CA GLY A 124 -16.74 -1.69 -4.66
C GLY A 124 -16.09 -1.47 -6.04
N GLN A 125 -14.77 -1.29 -6.13
CA GLN A 125 -14.15 -0.98 -7.42
C GLN A 125 -14.03 -2.21 -8.33
N PRO A 126 -14.39 -2.07 -9.63
CA PRO A 126 -14.12 -3.11 -10.62
C PRO A 126 -12.66 -3.10 -11.08
N ALA A 127 -11.94 -2.01 -10.88
CA ALA A 127 -10.52 -1.87 -11.20
C ALA A 127 -9.63 -2.41 -10.06
N PRO A 128 -8.36 -2.72 -10.34
CA PRO A 128 -7.43 -3.17 -9.31
C PRO A 128 -7.30 -2.19 -8.15
N ILE A 129 -7.27 -2.71 -6.93
CA ILE A 129 -6.99 -1.93 -5.72
C ILE A 129 -5.66 -2.32 -5.07
N ALA A 130 -5.04 -1.39 -4.33
CA ALA A 130 -3.87 -1.64 -3.50
C ALA A 130 -4.19 -1.33 -2.03
N THR A 131 -4.38 -2.39 -1.25
CA THR A 131 -4.51 -2.35 0.22
C THR A 131 -4.05 -3.69 0.79
N SER A 132 -3.75 -3.72 2.08
CA SER A 132 -3.52 -4.94 2.86
C SER A 132 -4.62 -5.21 3.89
N ASP A 133 -5.68 -4.42 3.94
CA ASP A 133 -6.83 -4.68 4.80
C ASP A 133 -7.59 -5.93 4.34
N SER A 134 -7.72 -6.92 5.23
CA SER A 134 -8.32 -8.21 4.87
C SER A 134 -9.81 -8.13 4.51
N VAL A 135 -10.56 -7.20 5.12
CA VAL A 135 -11.99 -7.02 4.88
C VAL A 135 -12.20 -6.38 3.51
N ILE A 136 -11.42 -5.36 3.18
CA ILE A 136 -11.47 -4.73 1.84
C ILE A 136 -11.06 -5.75 0.77
N LEU A 137 -9.99 -6.51 1.00
CA LEU A 137 -9.53 -7.56 0.08
C LEU A 137 -10.55 -8.69 -0.15
N ASP A 138 -11.43 -8.97 0.82
CA ASP A 138 -12.49 -9.97 0.65
C ASP A 138 -13.63 -9.50 -0.27
N GLY A 139 -13.83 -8.18 -0.36
CA GLY A 139 -14.81 -7.55 -1.26
C GLY A 139 -14.26 -7.16 -2.62
N ALA A 140 -12.94 -6.98 -2.75
CA ALA A 140 -12.29 -6.51 -3.95
C ALA A 140 -12.45 -7.46 -5.15
N ALA A 141 -12.76 -6.91 -6.32
CA ALA A 141 -12.80 -7.66 -7.57
C ALA A 141 -11.40 -8.16 -7.98
N GLN A 142 -10.41 -7.27 -7.88
CA GLN A 142 -9.01 -7.51 -8.19
C GLN A 142 -8.14 -6.64 -7.27
N TRP A 143 -6.98 -7.13 -6.88
CA TRP A 143 -6.05 -6.37 -6.05
C TRP A 143 -4.59 -6.63 -6.40
N PHE A 144 -3.74 -5.66 -6.12
CA PHE A 144 -2.30 -5.75 -6.30
C PHE A 144 -1.57 -5.36 -5.02
N ASN A 145 -0.54 -6.14 -4.67
CA ASN A 145 0.25 -5.92 -3.46
C ASN A 145 1.33 -4.86 -3.69
N LEU A 146 0.91 -3.61 -3.89
CA LEU A 146 1.82 -2.52 -4.20
C LEU A 146 2.88 -2.32 -3.10
N ALA A 147 2.51 -2.42 -1.83
CA ALA A 147 3.45 -2.29 -0.72
C ALA A 147 4.56 -3.34 -0.78
N ARG A 148 4.23 -4.63 -1.01
CA ARG A 148 5.24 -5.68 -1.19
C ARG A 148 6.17 -5.39 -2.36
N PHE A 149 5.61 -4.95 -3.48
CA PHE A 149 6.39 -4.65 -4.66
C PHE A 149 7.36 -3.48 -4.41
N VAL A 150 6.89 -2.38 -3.81
CA VAL A 150 7.72 -1.22 -3.43
C VAL A 150 8.86 -1.65 -2.50
N VAL A 151 8.52 -2.35 -1.41
CA VAL A 151 9.51 -2.79 -0.42
C VAL A 151 10.53 -3.74 -1.06
N GLY A 152 10.08 -4.73 -1.81
CA GLY A 152 10.95 -5.72 -2.45
C GLY A 152 11.87 -5.14 -3.52
N LYS A 153 11.47 -4.08 -4.22
CA LYS A 153 12.28 -3.44 -5.28
C LYS A 153 13.19 -2.33 -4.76
N HIS A 154 12.78 -1.61 -3.73
CA HIS A 154 13.42 -0.34 -3.37
C HIS A 154 13.99 -0.28 -1.95
N VAL A 155 13.57 -1.15 -1.03
CA VAL A 155 14.01 -1.09 0.37
C VAL A 155 14.97 -2.25 0.66
N THR A 156 16.27 -1.96 0.52
CA THR A 156 17.32 -2.94 0.81
C THR A 156 17.38 -3.20 2.31
N GLY A 157 17.37 -4.49 2.71
CA GLY A 157 17.47 -4.87 4.12
C GLY A 157 16.17 -4.77 4.92
N ALA A 158 15.00 -4.65 4.25
CA ALA A 158 13.70 -4.66 4.91
C ALA A 158 13.55 -5.90 5.82
N LEU A 159 13.10 -5.69 7.05
CA LEU A 159 12.96 -6.76 8.05
C LEU A 159 11.59 -7.43 7.92
N ILE A 160 11.52 -8.49 7.11
CA ILE A 160 10.27 -9.23 6.85
C ILE A 160 10.10 -10.39 7.84
N LEU A 161 8.96 -10.43 8.52
CA LEU A 161 8.58 -11.50 9.46
C LEU A 161 7.42 -12.34 8.86
N PRO A 162 7.70 -13.57 8.37
CA PRO A 162 6.66 -14.42 7.79
C PRO A 162 5.79 -15.08 8.87
N LEU A 163 4.53 -14.65 8.98
CA LEU A 163 3.58 -15.21 9.95
C LEU A 163 3.29 -16.70 9.71
N GLY A 164 3.30 -17.13 8.45
CA GLY A 164 3.08 -18.54 8.08
C GLY A 164 4.17 -19.52 8.54
N GLN A 165 5.35 -19.02 8.94
CA GLN A 165 6.46 -19.84 9.44
C GLN A 165 6.55 -19.83 10.97
N LEU A 166 6.11 -18.75 11.63
CA LEU A 166 6.08 -18.65 13.10
C LEU A 166 5.14 -19.68 13.75
N ALA A 167 4.02 -19.99 13.11
CA ALA A 167 3.06 -20.98 13.61
C ALA A 167 3.57 -22.43 13.56
N LYS A 168 4.65 -22.73 12.81
CA LYS A 168 5.22 -24.08 12.70
C LYS A 168 6.28 -24.40 13.76
N ASN A 169 6.79 -23.37 14.44
CA ASN A 169 7.92 -23.48 15.37
C ASN A 169 7.57 -23.07 16.81
N ALA A 170 6.28 -22.85 17.13
CA ALA A 170 5.87 -22.63 18.51
C ALA A 170 5.93 -23.98 19.27
N PRO A 171 6.73 -24.11 20.34
CA PRO A 171 6.63 -25.27 21.22
C PRO A 171 5.27 -25.21 21.92
N PHE A 172 4.50 -26.29 21.78
CA PHE A 172 3.37 -26.56 22.66
C PHE A 172 3.86 -26.80 24.10
#